data_AF-A0A7S1L211-F1
#
_entry.id   AF-A0A7S1L211-F1
#
_cell.length_a   1.000
_cell.length_b   1.000
_cell.length_c   1.000
_cell.angle_alpha   90.00
_cell.angle_beta   90.00
_cell.angle_gamma   90.00
#
_symmetry.space_group_name_H-M   'P 1'
#
loop_
_entity.id
_entity.type
_entity.pdbx_description
1 polymer ?
#
loop_
_entity_poly.entity_id
_entity_poly.type
_entity_poly.pdbx_seq_one_letter_code
_entity_poly.pdbx_strand_id
1 'polypeptide(L)'
;PAAMNSHAVEVWKHSPSILAKMEVAIGVPKEEAKKELLTFLGITGGNEVVSVDDAKPGVEDFEYALHSAAMDRLETDDDDKVGEVSSMLDLTATVVCELFEQAAHPGRPQIETDRCKNWWSMLLSVAEDVSKLIPIRCLERFVRDWEVSLVQLRAA
;
A
#
# COMPACT_ATOMS: atom_id res chain seq x y z
N PRO A 1 -16.14 7.61 25.19
CA PRO A 1 -16.92 7.23 23.98
C PRO A 1 -16.75 8.19 22.79
N ALA A 2 -16.71 9.52 23.00
CA ALA A 2 -16.49 10.49 21.90
C ALA A 2 -15.02 10.62 21.46
N ALA A 3 -14.07 10.50 22.40
CA ALA A 3 -12.63 10.63 22.11
C ALA A 3 -12.05 9.49 21.25
N MET A 4 -12.61 8.26 21.35
CA MET A 4 -12.23 7.14 20.49
C MET A 4 -12.67 7.35 19.03
N ASN A 5 -13.86 7.92 18.82
CA ASN A 5 -14.35 8.21 17.47
C ASN A 5 -13.63 9.41 16.84
N SER A 6 -13.24 10.42 17.61
CA SER A 6 -12.46 11.54 17.07
C SER A 6 -11.05 11.12 16.65
N HIS A 7 -10.39 10.24 17.41
CA HIS A 7 -9.08 9.70 17.02
C HIS A 7 -9.17 8.77 15.81
N ALA A 8 -10.18 7.90 15.73
CA ALA A 8 -10.42 7.06 14.55
C ALA A 8 -10.65 7.89 13.27
N VAL A 9 -11.35 9.02 13.36
CA VAL A 9 -11.57 9.97 12.25
C VAL A 9 -10.27 10.67 11.84
N GLU A 10 -9.31 10.82 12.77
CA GLU A 10 -8.03 11.49 12.55
C GLU A 10 -6.97 10.55 11.94
N VAL A 11 -6.90 9.31 12.43
CA VAL A 11 -5.88 8.30 12.06
C VAL A 11 -6.11 7.72 10.66
N TRP A 12 -7.34 7.78 10.12
CA TRP A 12 -7.70 7.19 8.83
C TRP A 12 -8.31 8.19 7.84
N LYS A 13 -8.13 9.48 8.10
CA LYS A 13 -8.73 10.57 7.32
C LYS A 13 -8.45 10.44 5.82
N HIS A 14 -7.30 9.89 5.45
CA HIS A 14 -6.88 9.79 4.05
C HIS A 14 -7.23 8.46 3.39
N SER A 15 -7.70 7.47 4.14
CA SER A 15 -8.02 6.12 3.63
C SER A 15 -8.99 6.11 2.44
N PRO A 16 -10.10 6.87 2.43
CA PRO A 16 -11.01 6.91 1.28
C PRO A 16 -10.34 7.46 0.01
N SER A 17 -9.47 8.47 0.16
CA SER A 17 -8.73 9.05 -0.96
C SER A 17 -7.66 8.12 -1.51
N ILE A 18 -7.01 7.33 -0.62
CA ILE A 18 -6.08 6.27 -1.02
C ILE A 18 -6.82 5.23 -1.85
N LEU A 19 -7.96 4.73 -1.35
CA LEU A 19 -8.77 3.74 -2.06
C LEU A 19 -9.20 4.22 -3.44
N ALA A 20 -9.74 5.43 -3.54
CA ALA A 20 -10.13 6.00 -4.83
C ALA A 20 -8.95 6.06 -5.82
N LYS A 21 -7.73 6.38 -5.35
CA LYS A 21 -6.52 6.36 -6.20
C LYS A 21 -6.10 4.96 -6.60
N MET A 22 -6.18 3.99 -5.69
CA MET A 22 -5.87 2.60 -6.00
C MET A 22 -6.89 2.01 -6.98
N GLU A 23 -8.17 2.38 -6.86
CA GLU A 23 -9.23 1.98 -7.78
C GLU A 23 -9.04 2.56 -9.18
N VAL A 24 -8.66 3.84 -9.30
CA VAL A 24 -8.29 4.44 -10.59
C VAL A 24 -7.05 3.78 -11.17
N ALA A 25 -6.09 3.40 -10.33
CA ALA A 25 -4.88 2.71 -10.75
C ALA A 25 -5.15 1.29 -11.29
N ILE A 26 -6.24 0.64 -10.86
CA ILE A 26 -6.69 -0.63 -11.42
C ILE A 26 -7.21 -0.39 -12.84
N GLY A 27 -6.36 -0.62 -13.83
CA GLY A 27 -6.65 -0.42 -15.26
C GLY A 27 -5.72 0.54 -15.98
N VAL A 28 -4.81 1.19 -15.26
CA VAL A 28 -3.77 2.08 -15.79
C VAL A 28 -2.41 1.35 -15.73
N PRO A 29 -1.44 1.62 -16.63
CA PRO A 29 -0.11 1.03 -16.52
C PRO A 29 0.52 1.25 -15.13
N LYS A 30 1.05 0.16 -14.57
CA LYS A 30 1.57 0.09 -13.20
C LYS A 30 2.57 1.21 -12.85
N GLU A 31 3.43 1.59 -13.79
CA GLU A 31 4.41 2.67 -13.61
C GLU A 31 3.77 4.06 -13.46
N GLU A 32 2.66 4.32 -14.16
CA GLU A 32 1.92 5.58 -14.05
C GLU A 32 1.18 5.64 -12.71
N ALA A 33 0.48 4.56 -12.35
CA ALA A 33 -0.17 4.40 -11.05
C ALA A 33 0.81 4.57 -9.87
N LYS A 34 1.99 3.94 -9.97
CA LYS A 34 3.08 4.07 -8.98
C LYS A 34 3.48 5.53 -8.81
N LYS A 35 3.74 6.24 -9.91
CA LYS A 35 4.19 7.64 -9.87
C LYS A 35 3.16 8.55 -9.20
N GLU A 36 1.87 8.35 -9.49
CA GLU A 36 0.79 9.12 -8.86
C GLU A 36 0.69 8.85 -7.36
N LEU A 37 0.79 7.58 -6.93
CA LEU A 37 0.75 7.21 -5.52
C LEU A 37 1.96 7.73 -4.76
N LEU A 38 3.16 7.59 -5.31
CA LEU A 38 4.39 8.15 -4.72
C LEU A 38 4.29 9.68 -4.56
N THR A 39 3.75 10.37 -5.56
CA THR A 39 3.53 11.82 -5.50
C THR A 39 2.53 12.18 -4.40
N PHE A 40 1.41 11.45 -4.32
CA PHE A 40 0.38 11.65 -3.30
C PHE A 40 0.89 11.40 -1.87
N LEU A 41 1.74 10.37 -1.73
CA LEU A 41 2.45 10.05 -0.49
C LEU A 41 3.58 11.03 -0.16
N GLY A 42 3.90 11.92 -1.09
CA GLY A 42 5.06 12.80 -0.99
C GLY A 42 6.38 12.04 -0.88
N ILE A 43 6.45 10.83 -1.47
CA ILE A 43 7.67 10.05 -1.74
C ILE A 43 8.17 10.50 -3.11
N THR A 44 8.59 11.76 -3.22
CA THR A 44 9.27 12.25 -4.41
C THR A 44 10.74 12.38 -4.07
N GLY A 45 11.64 11.91 -4.95
CA GLY A 45 13.10 11.84 -4.70
C GLY A 45 13.82 13.18 -4.48
N GLY A 46 13.09 14.26 -4.22
CA GLY A 46 13.61 15.57 -3.84
C GLY A 46 13.79 15.69 -2.32
N ASN A 47 14.86 16.39 -1.94
CA ASN A 47 15.26 16.69 -0.57
C ASN A 47 14.29 17.67 0.15
N GLU A 48 12.99 17.59 -0.09
CA GLU A 48 12.01 18.49 0.51
C GLU A 48 11.59 17.98 1.89
N VAL A 49 12.16 18.61 2.91
CA VAL A 49 11.62 18.59 4.28
C VAL A 49 10.28 19.32 4.22
N VAL A 50 9.19 18.57 4.07
CA VAL A 50 7.84 19.15 3.96
C VAL A 50 7.35 19.58 5.34
N SER A 51 6.89 20.84 5.44
CA SER A 51 6.34 21.43 6.65
C SER A 51 5.03 20.76 7.07
N VAL A 52 4.79 20.74 8.38
CA VAL A 52 3.79 19.94 9.12
C VAL A 52 2.32 20.31 8.85
N ASP A 53 2.01 21.30 8.00
CA ASP A 53 0.66 21.90 7.93
C ASP A 53 -0.29 21.39 6.83
N ASP A 54 0.07 20.33 6.11
CA ASP A 54 -0.88 19.49 5.36
C ASP A 54 -0.48 18.03 5.61
N ALA A 55 -1.12 17.36 6.58
CA ALA A 55 -0.77 15.99 6.96
C ALA A 55 -0.87 15.07 5.72
N LYS A 56 0.28 14.60 5.23
CA LYS A 56 0.36 13.58 4.19
C LYS A 56 -0.18 12.26 4.74
N PRO A 57 -0.76 11.39 3.89
CA PRO A 57 -1.24 10.09 4.34
C PRO A 57 -0.11 9.30 5.02
N GLY A 58 -0.42 8.74 6.19
CA GLY A 58 0.49 7.86 6.92
C GLY A 58 0.46 6.43 6.37
N VAL A 59 1.38 5.59 6.87
CA VAL A 59 1.35 4.14 6.60
C VAL A 59 0.06 3.49 7.15
N GLU A 60 -0.47 4.03 8.26
CA GLU A 60 -1.69 3.58 8.93
C GLU A 60 -2.94 3.87 8.08
N ASP A 61 -3.00 5.01 7.39
CA ASP A 61 -4.07 5.29 6.41
C ASP A 61 -4.04 4.27 5.25
N PHE A 62 -2.84 3.86 4.82
CA PHE A 62 -2.67 2.85 3.76
C PHE A 62 -3.07 1.46 4.21
N GLU A 63 -2.66 1.06 5.41
CA GLU A 63 -3.05 -0.21 6.01
C GLU A 63 -4.56 -0.32 6.15
N TYR A 64 -5.20 0.71 6.70
CA TYR A 64 -6.65 0.73 6.86
C TYR A 64 -7.39 0.71 5.52
N ALA A 65 -6.92 1.50 4.54
CA ALA A 65 -7.44 1.47 3.17
C ALA A 65 -7.40 0.06 2.59
N LEU A 66 -6.23 -0.57 2.56
CA LEU A 66 -6.03 -1.90 1.99
C LEU A 66 -6.84 -2.97 2.72
N HIS A 67 -6.87 -2.97 4.05
CA HIS A 67 -7.70 -3.90 4.82
C HIS A 67 -9.19 -3.72 4.54
N SER A 68 -9.66 -2.48 4.47
CA SER A 68 -11.07 -2.19 4.16
C SER A 68 -11.44 -2.69 2.77
N ALA A 69 -10.57 -2.48 1.77
CA ALA A 69 -10.77 -3.00 0.42
C ALA A 69 -10.73 -4.53 0.37
N ALA A 70 -9.80 -5.16 1.09
CA ALA A 70 -9.70 -6.61 1.16
C ALA A 70 -10.95 -7.24 1.75
N MET A 71 -11.46 -6.71 2.87
CA MET A 71 -12.67 -7.21 3.52
C MET A 71 -13.89 -7.04 2.60
N ASP A 72 -14.11 -5.84 2.06
CA ASP A 72 -15.25 -5.53 1.18
C ASP A 72 -15.29 -6.41 -0.08
N ARG A 73 -14.13 -6.71 -0.65
CA ARG A 73 -14.00 -7.45 -1.91
C ARG A 73 -13.99 -8.96 -1.74
N LEU A 74 -13.23 -9.46 -0.77
CA LEU A 74 -12.99 -10.90 -0.62
C LEU A 74 -14.15 -11.63 0.07
N GLU A 75 -15.03 -10.92 0.78
CA GLU A 75 -16.27 -11.50 1.34
C GLU A 75 -17.29 -11.90 0.26
N THR A 76 -17.14 -11.41 -0.98
CA THR A 76 -18.11 -11.63 -2.07
C THR A 76 -17.91 -12.94 -2.84
N ASP A 77 -16.80 -13.66 -2.62
CA ASP A 77 -16.37 -14.86 -3.39
C ASP A 77 -16.35 -14.65 -4.91
N ASP A 78 -16.19 -13.40 -5.37
CA ASP A 78 -16.09 -13.01 -6.78
C ASP A 78 -14.63 -13.02 -7.25
N ASP A 79 -14.32 -13.82 -8.28
CA ASP A 79 -12.97 -13.99 -8.83
C ASP A 79 -12.39 -12.68 -9.41
N ASP A 80 -13.24 -11.76 -9.90
CA ASP A 80 -12.79 -10.46 -10.41
C ASP A 80 -12.35 -9.55 -9.24
N LYS A 81 -13.06 -9.65 -8.11
CA LYS A 81 -12.74 -8.92 -6.87
C LYS A 81 -11.43 -9.40 -6.23
N VAL A 82 -11.11 -10.68 -6.34
CA VAL A 82 -9.78 -11.19 -5.97
C VAL A 82 -8.69 -10.55 -6.84
N GLY A 83 -8.94 -10.39 -8.14
CA GLY A 83 -8.01 -9.73 -9.06
C GLY A 83 -7.76 -8.25 -8.72
N GLU A 84 -8.81 -7.52 -8.31
CA GLU A 84 -8.69 -6.13 -7.84
C GLU A 84 -7.77 -6.05 -6.60
N VAL A 85 -7.98 -6.89 -5.59
CA VAL A 85 -7.15 -6.91 -4.37
C VAL A 85 -5.70 -7.28 -4.68
N SER A 86 -5.49 -8.27 -5.55
CA SER A 86 -4.15 -8.64 -6.01
C SER A 86 -3.43 -7.46 -6.67
N SER A 87 -4.13 -6.71 -7.53
CA SER A 87 -3.60 -5.52 -8.20
C SER A 87 -3.25 -4.41 -7.21
N MET A 88 -4.08 -4.21 -6.18
CA MET A 88 -3.79 -3.23 -5.12
C MET A 88 -2.53 -3.61 -4.33
N LEU A 89 -2.40 -4.88 -3.95
CA LEU A 89 -1.22 -5.35 -3.23
C LEU A 89 0.05 -5.28 -4.09
N ASP A 90 -0.05 -5.61 -5.38
CA ASP A 90 1.04 -5.52 -6.35
C ASP A 90 1.55 -4.08 -6.51
N LEU A 91 0.63 -3.12 -6.55
CA LEU A 91 0.96 -1.69 -6.59
C LEU A 91 1.61 -1.22 -5.27
N THR A 92 1.11 -1.68 -4.13
CA THR A 92 1.72 -1.39 -2.82
C THR A 92 3.14 -1.95 -2.72
N ALA A 93 3.35 -3.20 -3.13
CA ALA A 93 4.68 -3.81 -3.19
C ALA A 93 5.67 -2.98 -4.01
N THR A 94 5.19 -2.39 -5.09
CA THR A 94 5.99 -1.54 -5.96
C THR A 94 6.37 -0.21 -5.29
N VAL A 95 5.46 0.39 -4.52
CA VAL A 95 5.77 1.56 -3.67
C VAL A 95 6.82 1.21 -2.60
N VAL A 96 6.73 0.01 -2.01
CA VAL A 96 7.71 -0.46 -1.03
C VAL A 96 9.09 -0.68 -1.65
N CYS A 97 9.17 -1.25 -2.86
CA CYS A 97 10.44 -1.37 -3.60
C CYS A 97 11.10 -0.01 -3.80
N GLU A 98 10.35 0.97 -4.27
CA GLU A 98 10.88 2.33 -4.47
C GLU A 98 11.37 2.94 -3.16
N LEU A 99 10.67 2.73 -2.05
CA LEU A 99 11.12 3.19 -0.73
C LEU A 99 12.45 2.56 -0.32
N PHE A 100 12.62 1.25 -0.55
CA PHE A 100 13.87 0.54 -0.26
C PHE A 100 15.01 1.08 -1.12
N GLU A 101 14.78 1.22 -2.43
CA GLU A 101 15.76 1.78 -3.36
C GLU A 101 16.18 3.20 -2.94
N GLN A 102 15.23 4.06 -2.56
CA GLN A 102 15.53 5.43 -2.10
C GLN A 102 16.31 5.46 -0.78
N ALA A 103 15.97 4.58 0.17
CA ALA A 103 16.63 4.47 1.46
C ALA A 103 18.04 3.85 1.37
N ALA A 104 18.30 3.01 0.36
CA ALA A 104 19.60 2.40 0.11
C ALA A 104 20.67 3.38 -0.39
N HIS A 105 20.28 4.61 -0.77
CA HIS A 105 21.22 5.62 -1.24
C HIS A 105 22.19 6.09 -0.13
N PRO A 106 23.48 6.31 -0.45
CA PRO A 106 24.44 6.80 0.54
C PRO A 106 24.03 8.14 1.16
N GLY A 107 24.20 8.26 2.48
CA GLY A 107 23.93 9.51 3.21
C GLY A 107 22.46 9.74 3.59
N ARG A 108 21.59 8.74 3.42
CA ARG A 108 20.20 8.82 3.89
C ARG A 108 20.10 8.76 5.43
N PRO A 109 19.19 9.53 6.06
CA PRO A 109 19.02 9.49 7.50
C PRO A 109 18.39 8.17 7.98
N GLN A 110 18.68 7.78 9.23
CA GLN A 110 18.15 6.56 9.86
C GLN A 110 16.61 6.46 9.83
N ILE A 111 15.91 7.60 9.84
CA ILE A 111 14.44 7.65 9.78
C ILE A 111 13.87 6.97 8.53
N GLU A 112 14.61 6.94 7.42
CA GLU A 112 14.20 6.23 6.20
C GLU A 112 14.23 4.71 6.40
N THR A 113 15.14 4.19 7.23
CA THR A 113 15.15 2.76 7.59
C THR A 113 13.91 2.39 8.39
N ASP A 114 13.50 3.23 9.34
CA ASP A 114 12.31 2.96 10.14
C ASP A 114 11.03 3.13 9.31
N ARG A 115 11.02 4.08 8.37
CA ARG A 115 9.97 4.18 7.34
C ARG A 115 9.87 2.90 6.50
N CYS A 116 10.99 2.38 6.01
CA CYS A 116 11.02 1.12 5.24
C CYS A 116 10.47 -0.05 6.04
N LYS A 117 10.86 -0.18 7.32
CA LYS A 117 10.34 -1.24 8.20
C LYS A 117 8.83 -1.13 8.38
N ASN A 118 8.30 0.07 8.60
CA ASN A 118 6.87 0.28 8.79
C ASN A 118 6.07 -0.12 7.53
N TRP A 119 6.53 0.31 6.35
CA TRP A 119 5.91 -0.02 5.07
C TRP A 119 6.00 -1.52 4.73
N TRP A 120 7.14 -2.14 5.00
CA TRP A 120 7.32 -3.59 4.88
C TRP A 120 6.38 -4.37 5.80
N SER A 121 6.28 -3.95 7.06
CA SER A 121 5.45 -4.63 8.06
C SER A 121 3.97 -4.52 7.69
N MET A 122 3.52 -3.33 7.26
CA MET A 122 2.17 -3.12 6.75
C MET A 122 1.87 -4.03 5.56
N LEU A 123 2.76 -4.07 4.55
CA LEU A 123 2.56 -4.92 3.38
C LEU A 123 2.42 -6.40 3.75
N LEU A 124 3.26 -6.89 4.66
CA LEU A 124 3.20 -8.28 5.14
C LEU A 124 1.91 -8.56 5.91
N SER A 125 1.51 -7.67 6.84
CA SER A 125 0.27 -7.84 7.61
C SER A 125 -0.95 -7.91 6.70
N VAL A 126 -1.07 -6.98 5.74
CA VAL A 126 -2.19 -6.96 4.79
C VAL A 126 -2.16 -8.20 3.90
N ALA A 127 -1.00 -8.60 3.38
CA ALA A 127 -0.88 -9.78 2.54
C ALA A 127 -1.22 -11.07 3.29
N GLU A 128 -0.84 -11.18 4.56
CA GLU A 128 -1.22 -12.28 5.42
C GLU A 128 -2.74 -12.36 5.56
N ASP A 129 -3.40 -11.25 5.86
CA ASP A 129 -4.85 -11.23 6.04
C ASP A 129 -5.59 -11.51 4.73
N VAL A 130 -5.13 -10.95 3.61
CA VAL A 130 -5.65 -11.28 2.28
C VAL A 130 -5.52 -12.78 1.99
N SER A 131 -4.37 -13.39 2.30
CA SER A 131 -4.14 -14.82 2.05
C SER A 131 -5.10 -15.73 2.82
N LYS A 132 -5.60 -15.29 3.99
CA LYS A 132 -6.60 -16.02 4.78
C LYS A 132 -8.00 -15.93 4.19
N LEU A 133 -8.29 -14.84 3.47
CA LEU A 133 -9.61 -14.53 2.92
C LEU A 133 -9.78 -15.02 1.48
N ILE A 134 -8.68 -15.25 0.76
CA ILE A 134 -8.75 -15.70 -0.63
C ILE A 134 -9.32 -17.12 -0.73
N PRO A 135 -10.33 -17.36 -1.61
CA PRO A 135 -10.80 -18.69 -1.90
C PRO A 135 -9.68 -19.59 -2.44
N ILE A 136 -9.59 -20.83 -1.97
CA ILE A 136 -8.51 -21.78 -2.35
C ILE A 136 -8.35 -21.90 -3.87
N ARG A 137 -9.46 -21.85 -4.61
CA ARG A 137 -9.47 -21.92 -6.09
C ARG A 137 -8.71 -20.76 -6.76
N CYS A 138 -8.62 -19.61 -6.10
CA CYS A 138 -7.96 -18.41 -6.61
C CYS A 138 -6.51 -18.28 -6.14
N LEU A 139 -6.04 -19.13 -5.22
CA LEU A 139 -4.71 -19.02 -4.60
C LEU A 139 -3.59 -19.08 -5.65
N GLU A 140 -3.68 -19.98 -6.63
CA GLU A 140 -2.65 -20.09 -7.68
C GLU A 140 -2.59 -18.86 -8.58
N ARG A 141 -3.76 -18.29 -8.91
CA ARG A 141 -3.82 -17.02 -9.65
C ARG A 141 -3.24 -15.89 -8.82
N PHE A 142 -3.65 -15.77 -7.56
CA PHE A 142 -3.17 -14.73 -6.67
C PHE A 142 -1.64 -14.77 -6.53
N VAL A 143 -1.04 -15.94 -6.28
CA VAL A 143 0.43 -16.07 -6.18
C VAL A 143 1.12 -15.65 -7.49
N ARG A 144 0.57 -16.07 -8.64
CA ARG A 144 1.11 -15.72 -9.96
C ARG A 144 1.06 -14.22 -10.23
N ASP A 145 -0.06 -13.59 -9.90
CA ASP A 145 -0.26 -12.15 -10.08
C ASP A 145 0.70 -11.34 -9.19
N TRP A 146 1.15 -11.92 -8.06
CA TRP A 146 2.06 -11.30 -7.10
C TRP A 146 3.54 -11.63 -7.30
N GLU A 147 3.86 -12.73 -7.98
CA GLU A 147 5.20 -13.32 -8.03
C GLU A 147 6.26 -12.30 -8.50
N VAL A 148 5.95 -11.52 -9.53
CA VAL A 148 6.90 -10.54 -10.10
C VAL A 148 7.27 -9.48 -9.06
N SER A 149 6.29 -8.93 -8.34
CA SER A 149 6.54 -7.92 -7.31
C SER A 149 7.26 -8.49 -6.10
N LEU A 150 6.98 -9.74 -5.71
CA LEU A 150 7.71 -10.41 -4.65
C LEU A 150 9.19 -10.61 -5.00
N VAL A 151 9.49 -10.96 -6.26
CA VAL A 151 10.87 -11.08 -6.75
C VAL A 151 11.57 -9.72 -6.74
N GLN A 152 10.88 -8.65 -7.13
CA GLN A 152 11.41 -7.29 -7.09
C GLN A 152 11.68 -6.83 -5.66
N LEU A 153 10.74 -7.05 -4.73
CA LEU A 153 10.91 -6.75 -3.30
C LEU A 153 12.11 -7.46 -2.68
N ARG A 154 12.40 -8.69 -3.11
CA ARG A 154 13.57 -9.43 -2.64
C ARG A 154 14.89 -8.86 -3.18
N ALA A 155 14.86 -8.24 -4.35
CA ALA A 155 16.04 -7.71 -5.02
C ALA A 155 16.38 -6.27 -4.63
N ALA A 156 15.38 -5.50 -4.20
CA ALA A 156 15.51 -4.15 -3.66
C ALA A 156 16.16 -4.15 -2.26
#